data_AF-A0A401RCS1-F1
#
_entry.id   AF-A0A401RCS1-F1
#
_cell.length_a   1.000
_cell.length_b   1.000
_cell.length_c   1.000
_cell.angle_alpha   90.00
_cell.angle_beta   90.00
_cell.angle_gamma   90.00
#
_symmetry.space_group_name_H-M   'P 1'
#
loop_
_entity.id
_entity.type
_entity.pdbx_description
1 polymer ?
#
loop_
_entity_poly.entity_id
_entity_poly.type
_entity_poly.pdbx_seq_one_letter_code
_entity_poly.pdbx_strand_id
1 'polypeptide(L)'
;MLSLDDVIGTKVRALADRGAVRDLIDVHAATRHRTTADLESLGRRHARFEFSLHELRDRLAGAEWWDDQDFADYGLADDQIAILRSWALEWVTDLNTRLHSDDHFED
;
A
#
# COMPACT_ATOMS: atom_id res chain seq x y z
N MET A 1 -19.46 7.97 -13.82
CA MET A 1 -19.31 7.12 -12.63
C MET A 1 -17.87 6.64 -12.64
N LEU A 2 -17.10 6.84 -11.57
CA LEU A 2 -15.72 6.31 -11.50
C LEU A 2 -15.79 4.79 -11.47
N SER A 3 -14.89 4.12 -12.18
CA SER A 3 -14.74 2.67 -12.08
C SER A 3 -14.22 2.29 -10.69
N LEU A 4 -14.50 1.06 -10.24
CA LEU A 4 -13.88 0.51 -9.03
C LEU A 4 -12.35 0.61 -9.11
N ASP A 5 -11.77 0.34 -10.29
CA ASP A 5 -10.34 0.45 -10.53
C ASP A 5 -9.82 1.89 -10.36
N ASP A 6 -10.62 2.91 -10.73
CA ASP A 6 -10.23 4.31 -10.57
C ASP A 6 -10.18 4.73 -9.10
N VAL A 7 -11.13 4.21 -8.30
CA VAL A 7 -11.18 4.43 -6.85
C VAL A 7 -9.98 3.76 -6.18
N ILE A 8 -9.69 2.50 -6.52
CA ILE A 8 -8.56 1.74 -5.99
C ILE A 8 -7.24 2.45 -6.34
N GLY A 9 -7.03 2.82 -7.60
CA GLY A 9 -5.81 3.51 -8.02
C GLY A 9 -5.59 4.83 -7.28
N THR A 10 -6.67 5.59 -7.04
CA THR A 10 -6.59 6.83 -6.26
C THR A 10 -6.18 6.59 -4.80
N LYS A 11 -6.61 5.47 -4.20
CA LYS A 11 -6.24 5.08 -2.82
C LYS A 11 -4.80 4.58 -2.74
N VAL A 12 -4.35 3.77 -3.69
CA VAL A 12 -2.94 3.33 -3.76
C VAL A 12 -2.01 4.53 -3.93
N ARG A 13 -2.35 5.47 -4.82
CA ARG A 13 -1.62 6.73 -4.97
C ARG A 13 -1.57 7.52 -3.66
N ALA A 14 -2.71 7.64 -2.98
CA ALA A 14 -2.78 8.34 -1.71
C ALA A 14 -1.94 7.67 -0.61
N LEU A 15 -1.90 6.34 -0.59
CA LEU A 15 -1.06 5.57 0.33
C LEU A 15 0.41 5.90 0.11
N ALA A 16 0.91 5.88 -1.13
CA ALA A 16 2.30 6.23 -1.43
C ALA A 16 2.63 7.70 -1.11
N ASP A 17 1.71 8.63 -1.37
CA ASP A 17 1.92 10.08 -1.25
C ASP A 17 1.91 10.56 0.22
N ARG A 18 0.89 10.17 1.00
CA ARG A 18 0.70 10.66 2.38
C ARG A 18 0.79 9.60 3.47
N GLY A 19 0.68 8.31 3.14
CA GLY A 19 0.79 7.21 4.10
C GLY A 19 -0.15 7.32 5.30
N ALA A 20 -1.46 7.48 5.08
CA ALA A 20 -2.42 7.52 6.19
C ALA A 20 -3.04 6.14 6.44
N VAL A 21 -3.36 5.85 7.70
CA VAL A 21 -3.98 4.58 8.17
C VAL A 21 -5.18 4.17 7.31
N ARG A 22 -6.11 5.10 7.05
CA ARG A 22 -7.29 4.85 6.20
C ARG A 22 -6.94 4.39 4.78
N ASP A 23 -5.85 4.89 4.21
CA ASP A 23 -5.46 4.52 2.84
C ASP A 23 -4.90 3.10 2.83
N LEU A 24 -4.18 2.70 3.87
CA LEU A 24 -3.72 1.32 4.02
C LEU A 24 -4.92 0.36 4.15
N ILE A 25 -5.91 0.71 4.98
CA ILE A 25 -7.14 -0.07 5.17
C ILE A 25 -7.91 -0.20 3.85
N ASP A 26 -8.11 0.90 3.13
CA ASP A 26 -8.84 0.92 1.86
C ASP A 26 -8.11 0.08 0.79
N VAL A 27 -6.79 0.16 0.72
CA VAL A 27 -5.98 -0.62 -0.24
C VAL A 27 -5.98 -2.11 0.14
N HIS A 28 -5.87 -2.45 1.42
CA HIS A 28 -5.99 -3.84 1.86
C HIS A 28 -7.36 -4.42 1.54
N ALA A 29 -8.45 -3.65 1.68
CA ALA A 29 -9.78 -4.12 1.29
C ALA A 29 -9.87 -4.46 -0.21
N ALA A 30 -9.12 -3.75 -1.06
CA ALA A 30 -9.07 -4.00 -2.51
C ALA A 30 -8.35 -5.32 -2.87
N THR A 31 -7.55 -5.89 -1.97
CA THR A 31 -6.83 -7.17 -2.19
C THR A 31 -7.77 -8.37 -2.40
N ARG A 32 -9.04 -8.23 -2.01
CA ARG A 32 -10.10 -9.20 -2.31
C ARG A 32 -10.36 -9.37 -3.81
N HIS A 33 -9.96 -8.41 -4.63
CA HIS A 33 -10.23 -8.37 -6.07
C HIS A 33 -8.99 -8.16 -6.94
N ARG A 34 -7.86 -7.75 -6.34
CA ARG A 34 -6.66 -7.29 -7.04
C ARG A 34 -5.41 -7.78 -6.32
N THR A 35 -4.39 -8.16 -7.08
CA THR A 35 -3.08 -8.49 -6.53
C THR A 35 -2.31 -7.22 -6.18
N THR A 36 -1.23 -7.32 -5.40
CA THR A 36 -0.34 -6.18 -5.10
C THR A 36 0.25 -5.57 -6.38
N ALA A 37 0.61 -6.39 -7.38
CA ALA A 37 1.05 -5.92 -8.68
C ALA A 37 -0.03 -5.12 -9.43
N ASP A 38 -1.30 -5.55 -9.38
CA ASP A 38 -2.42 -4.78 -9.93
C ASP A 38 -2.57 -3.44 -9.22
N LEU A 39 -2.43 -3.42 -7.89
CA LEU A 39 -2.49 -2.20 -7.09
C LEU A 39 -1.39 -1.21 -7.49
N GLU A 40 -0.15 -1.66 -7.68
CA GLU A 40 0.95 -0.81 -8.18
C GLU A 40 0.62 -0.21 -9.56
N SER A 41 0.10 -1.03 -10.48
CA SER A 41 -0.31 -0.59 -11.83
C SER A 41 -1.42 0.46 -11.78
N LEU A 42 -2.44 0.23 -10.95
CA LEU A 42 -3.53 1.18 -10.72
C LEU A 42 -3.02 2.48 -10.06
N GLY A 43 -2.10 2.39 -9.10
CA GLY A 43 -1.45 3.55 -8.49
C GLY A 43 -0.73 4.42 -9.53
N ARG A 44 0.09 3.80 -10.40
CA ARG A 44 0.78 4.48 -11.51
C ARG A 44 -0.18 5.17 -12.47
N ARG A 45 -1.26 4.50 -12.86
CA ARG A 45 -2.26 5.06 -13.80
C ARG A 45 -2.95 6.31 -13.25
N HIS A 46 -3.09 6.41 -11.92
CA HIS A 46 -3.81 7.50 -11.25
C HIS A 46 -2.89 8.56 -10.62
N ALA A 47 -1.57 8.39 -10.72
CA ALA A 47 -0.64 9.41 -10.27
C ALA A 47 -0.68 10.62 -11.22
N ARG A 48 -0.77 11.82 -10.63
CA ARG A 48 -0.67 13.08 -11.39
C ARG A 48 0.76 13.33 -11.89
N PHE A 49 1.74 12.79 -11.16
CA PHE A 49 3.16 12.81 -11.45
C PHE A 49 3.67 11.35 -11.40
N GLU A 50 4.94 11.15 -11.06
CA GLU A 50 5.50 9.81 -10.86
C GLU A 50 4.89 9.12 -9.64
N PHE A 51 4.67 7.81 -9.77
CA PHE A 51 4.33 6.92 -8.67
C PHE A 51 5.57 6.11 -8.29
N SER A 52 6.17 6.46 -7.15
CA SER A 52 7.39 5.82 -6.67
C SER A 52 7.08 4.56 -5.86
N LEU A 53 7.65 3.43 -6.28
CA LEU A 53 7.61 2.20 -5.50
C LEU A 53 8.43 2.30 -4.21
N HIS A 54 9.49 3.12 -4.19
CA HIS A 54 10.28 3.39 -3.00
C HIS A 54 9.44 4.10 -1.93
N GLU A 55 8.71 5.15 -2.33
CA GLU A 55 7.80 5.86 -1.41
C GLU A 55 6.69 4.93 -0.90
N LEU A 56 6.07 4.15 -1.79
CA LEU A 56 5.06 3.16 -1.38
C LEU A 56 5.62 2.18 -0.35
N ARG A 57 6.79 1.59 -0.62
CA ARG A 57 7.47 0.68 0.31
C ARG A 57 7.71 1.35 1.66
N ASP A 58 8.23 2.58 1.68
CA ASP A 58 8.54 3.29 2.91
C ASP A 58 7.28 3.61 3.72
N ARG A 59 6.16 3.94 3.05
CA ARG A 59 4.86 4.12 3.71
C ARG A 59 4.29 2.83 4.27
N LEU A 60 4.45 1.71 3.56
CA LEU A 60 4.01 0.40 4.05
C LEU A 60 4.84 -0.06 5.25
N ALA A 61 6.17 0.09 5.19
CA ALA A 61 7.07 -0.23 6.29
C ALA A 61 6.77 0.64 7.52
N GLY A 62 6.53 1.94 7.29
CA GLY A 62 6.15 2.89 8.33
C GLY A 62 4.88 2.54 9.09
N ALA A 63 3.99 1.71 8.51
CA ALA A 63 2.75 1.29 9.16
C ALA A 63 2.99 0.46 10.43
N GLU A 64 4.16 -0.17 10.58
CA GLU A 64 4.50 -0.90 11.80
C GLU A 64 4.51 0.00 13.05
N TRP A 65 4.80 1.29 12.87
CA TRP A 65 4.96 2.26 13.96
C TRP A 65 3.66 2.96 14.39
N TRP A 66 2.54 2.75 13.69
CA TRP A 66 1.24 3.29 14.09
C TRP A 66 0.70 2.56 15.33
N ASP A 67 -0.06 3.25 16.17
CA ASP A 67 -0.69 2.62 17.34
C ASP A 67 -1.88 1.78 16.89
N ASP A 68 -2.18 0.69 17.58
CA ASP A 68 -3.37 -0.13 17.28
C ASP A 68 -4.67 0.70 17.45
N GLN A 69 -4.67 1.71 18.33
CA GLN A 69 -5.77 2.67 18.45
C GLN A 69 -6.03 3.45 17.15
N ASP A 70 -4.99 3.79 16.39
CA ASP A 70 -5.16 4.51 15.12
C ASP A 70 -5.97 3.69 14.11
N PHE A 71 -5.91 2.35 14.19
CA PHE A 71 -6.73 1.44 13.39
C PHE A 71 -8.09 1.15 14.02
N ALA A 72 -8.14 1.02 15.36
CA ALA A 72 -9.37 0.80 16.10
C ALA A 72 -10.36 1.97 15.95
N ASP A 73 -9.87 3.20 15.77
CA ASP A 73 -10.67 4.38 15.44
C ASP A 73 -11.43 4.23 14.09
N TYR A 74 -10.95 3.36 13.20
CA TYR A 74 -11.65 2.96 11.97
C TYR A 74 -12.47 1.67 12.11
N GLY A 75 -12.58 1.13 13.33
CA GLY A 75 -13.40 -0.03 13.66
C GLY A 75 -12.73 -1.38 13.41
N LEU A 76 -11.41 -1.42 13.23
CA LEU A 76 -10.69 -2.69 13.12
C LEU A 76 -10.51 -3.32 14.50
N ALA A 77 -10.73 -4.63 14.59
CA ALA A 77 -10.37 -5.43 15.75
C ALA A 77 -8.90 -5.88 15.68
N ASP A 78 -8.31 -6.25 16.83
CA ASP A 78 -6.89 -6.61 16.97
C ASP A 78 -6.44 -7.69 15.96
N ASP A 79 -7.29 -8.69 15.69
CA ASP A 79 -7.01 -9.74 14.71
C ASP A 79 -6.96 -9.20 13.27
N GLN A 80 -7.83 -8.25 12.95
CA GLN A 80 -7.84 -7.57 11.65
C GLN A 80 -6.61 -6.66 11.48
N ILE A 81 -6.19 -6.00 12.56
CA ILE A 81 -4.96 -5.19 12.58
C ILE A 81 -3.74 -6.09 12.32
N ALA A 82 -3.66 -7.25 12.99
CA ALA A 82 -2.56 -8.20 12.80
C ALA A 82 -2.50 -8.74 11.36
N ILE A 83 -3.65 -9.04 10.76
CA ILE A 83 -3.74 -9.46 9.34
C ILE A 83 -3.27 -8.33 8.42
N LEU A 84 -3.75 -7.10 8.65
CA LEU A 84 -3.38 -5.92 7.86
C LEU A 84 -1.87 -5.66 7.90
N ARG A 85 -1.26 -5.72 9.08
CA ARG A 85 0.18 -5.52 9.28
C ARG A 85 0.99 -6.62 8.61
N SER A 86 0.57 -7.89 8.75
CA SER A 86 1.23 -9.01 8.07
C SER A 86 1.22 -8.85 6.56
N TRP A 87 0.06 -8.48 5.98
CA TRP A 87 -0.07 -8.22 4.55
C TRP A 87 0.82 -7.06 4.08
N ALA A 88 0.88 -5.95 4.84
CA ALA A 88 1.74 -4.83 4.50
C ALA A 88 3.23 -5.24 4.52
N LEU A 89 3.65 -6.03 5.51
CA LEU A 89 5.02 -6.52 5.64
C LEU A 89 5.41 -7.50 4.51
N GLU A 90 4.51 -8.37 4.09
CA GLU A 90 4.72 -9.25 2.93
C GLU A 90 4.96 -8.43 1.66
N TRP A 91 4.17 -7.37 1.45
CA TRP A 91 4.36 -6.50 0.30
C TRP A 91 5.66 -5.70 0.37
N VAL A 92 6.04 -5.19 1.54
CA VAL A 92 7.35 -4.55 1.76
C VAL A 92 8.49 -5.50 1.42
N THR A 93 8.37 -6.78 1.81
CA THR A 93 9.40 -7.79 1.55
C THR A 93 9.55 -8.07 0.05
N ASP A 94 8.44 -8.16 -0.68
CA ASP A 94 8.45 -8.29 -2.15
C ASP A 94 9.10 -7.06 -2.81
N LEU A 95 8.70 -5.85 -2.40
CA LEU A 95 9.25 -4.61 -2.94
C LEU A 95 10.75 -4.48 -2.64
N ASN A 96 11.20 -4.81 -1.42
CA ASN A 96 12.62 -4.80 -1.08
C ASN A 96 13.42 -5.73 -2.00
N THR A 97 12.92 -6.94 -2.25
CA THR A 97 13.61 -7.92 -3.11
C THR A 97 13.73 -7.41 -4.54
N ARG A 98 12.65 -6.84 -5.09
CA ARG A 98 12.60 -6.32 -6.46
C ARG A 98 13.45 -5.06 -6.63
N LEU A 99 13.31 -4.08 -5.73
CA LEU A 99 14.05 -2.82 -5.81
C LEU A 99 15.55 -3.01 -5.59
N HIS A 100 15.95 -3.91 -4.67
CA HIS A 100 17.37 -4.22 -4.49
C HIS A 100 17.99 -4.97 -5.67
N SER A 101 17.17 -5.72 -6.42
CA SER A 101 17.60 -6.35 -7.67
C SER A 101 17.79 -5.29 -8.76
N ASP A 102 16.84 -4.37 -8.91
CA ASP A 102 16.91 -3.29 -9.92
C ASP A 102 18.15 -2.38 -9.69
N ASP A 103 18.44 -2.01 -8.43
CA ASP A 103 19.63 -1.23 -8.07
C ASP A 103 20.96 -1.94 -8.45
N HIS A 104 21.01 -3.27 -8.44
CA HIS A 104 22.21 -4.05 -8.75
C HIS A 104 22.48 -4.19 -10.26
N PHE A 105 21.49 -3.94 -11.12
CA PHE A 105 21.65 -3.99 -12.58
C PHE A 105 22.05 -2.65 -13.20
N GLU A 106 22.08 -1.56 -12.42
CA GLU A 106 22.45 -0.22 -12.87
C GLU A 106 23.94 0.14 -12.62
N ASP A 107 24.74 -0.78 -12.04
CA ASP A 107 26.20 -0.64 -11.78
C ASP A 107 27.10 -1.34 -12.83
#